data_AF-A0A955PQR7-F1
#
_entry.id   AF-A0A955PQR7-F1
#
_cell.length_a   1.000
_cell.length_b   1.000
_cell.length_c   1.000
_cell.angle_alpha   90.00
_cell.angle_beta   90.00
_cell.angle_gamma   90.00
#
_symmetry.space_group_name_H-M   'P 1'
#
loop_
_entity.id
_entity.type
_entity.pdbx_description
1 polymer ?
#
loop_
_entity_poly.entity_id
_entity_poly.type
_entity_poly.pdbx_seq_one_letter_code
_entity_poly.pdbx_strand_id
1 'polypeptide(L)'
;MWSLLLCGECFSWVVPAGGHCPECLAPLRPETPDPPTEILRSTIGDLKRKLGYCRAVRRGGDVPGTLYLTTQGLFFIPHRMEVTKEELEHPPRKSIFIILSEMFIPLFNIYSWFMSSRKRLVDVTIFYPILLLPEDGPMLPQLLMSNPGAFFIPRDRVRAMLYTRGKWTIDRSRGKDLVLLEDPEDRQFSERILELRNTVEWRSPLSH
;
A
#
# COMPACT_ATOMS: atom_id res chain seq x y z
N MET A 1 -0.24 -6.15 -24.39
CA MET A 1 0.00 -5.00 -23.50
C MET A 1 -1.23 -4.89 -22.60
N TRP A 2 -1.05 -4.95 -21.28
CA TRP A 2 -2.17 -4.97 -20.33
C TRP A 2 -2.44 -3.52 -19.93
N SER A 3 -3.62 -2.98 -20.24
CA SER A 3 -4.02 -1.64 -19.80
C SER A 3 -4.68 -1.72 -18.42
N LEU A 4 -4.30 -0.80 -17.54
CA LEU A 4 -4.98 -0.57 -16.28
C LEU A 4 -6.16 0.38 -16.54
N LEU A 5 -7.32 0.04 -16.01
CA LEU A 5 -8.53 0.86 -16.09
C LEU A 5 -9.04 1.15 -14.68
N LEU A 6 -9.58 2.36 -14.47
CA LEU A 6 -10.26 2.70 -13.23
C LEU A 6 -11.69 2.16 -13.28
N CYS A 7 -12.02 1.25 -12.36
CA CYS A 7 -13.39 0.77 -12.27
C CYS A 7 -14.27 1.85 -11.62
N GLY A 8 -15.22 2.43 -12.37
CA GLY A 8 -16.16 3.44 -11.86
C GLY A 8 -17.12 2.93 -10.78
N GLU A 9 -17.26 1.60 -10.64
CA GLU A 9 -18.02 1.02 -9.55
C GLU A 9 -17.20 0.97 -8.26
N CYS A 10 -16.04 0.30 -8.24
CA CYS A 10 -15.28 0.08 -6.99
C CYS A 10 -14.10 1.04 -6.79
N PHE A 11 -13.97 2.07 -7.63
CA PHE A 11 -12.95 3.11 -7.60
C PHE A 11 -11.54 2.56 -7.36
N SER A 12 -11.20 1.48 -8.08
CA SER A 12 -9.90 0.81 -8.00
C SER A 12 -9.34 0.63 -9.40
N TRP A 13 -8.03 0.84 -9.55
CA TRP A 13 -7.30 0.49 -10.75
C TRP A 13 -7.13 -1.01 -10.86
N VAL A 14 -7.55 -1.57 -12.00
CA VAL A 14 -7.52 -3.02 -12.24
C VAL A 14 -7.12 -3.31 -13.67
N VAL A 15 -6.56 -4.49 -13.88
CA VAL A 15 -6.54 -5.09 -15.22
C VAL A 15 -7.87 -5.83 -15.41
N PRO A 16 -8.67 -5.49 -16.43
CA PRO A 16 -9.90 -6.23 -16.72
C PRO A 16 -9.62 -7.70 -16.99
N ALA A 17 -10.50 -8.58 -16.51
CA ALA A 17 -10.48 -10.01 -16.79
C ALA A 17 -11.79 -10.39 -17.47
N GLY A 18 -11.73 -10.80 -18.74
CA GLY A 18 -12.93 -11.13 -19.52
C GLY A 18 -13.93 -9.97 -19.64
N GLY A 19 -13.45 -8.72 -19.73
CA GLY A 19 -14.30 -7.52 -19.83
C GLY A 19 -14.96 -7.10 -18.52
N HIS A 20 -14.53 -7.63 -17.37
CA HIS A 20 -15.07 -7.32 -16.05
C HIS A 20 -13.97 -6.92 -15.07
N CYS A 21 -14.36 -6.16 -14.05
CA CYS A 21 -13.51 -5.80 -12.93
C CYS A 21 -13.24 -7.03 -12.04
N PRO A 22 -11.97 -7.43 -11.80
CA PRO A 22 -11.65 -8.59 -10.95
C PRO A 22 -11.92 -8.36 -9.45
N GLU A 23 -12.20 -7.12 -9.06
CA GLU A 23 -12.50 -6.73 -7.67
C GLU A 23 -13.99 -6.82 -7.38
N CYS A 24 -14.85 -6.24 -8.23
CA CYS A 24 -16.30 -6.14 -8.00
C CYS A 24 -17.19 -6.80 -9.06
N LEU A 25 -16.59 -7.42 -10.09
CA LEU A 25 -17.27 -8.06 -11.23
C LEU A 25 -18.13 -7.14 -12.09
N ALA A 26 -18.10 -5.82 -11.87
CA ALA A 26 -18.77 -4.87 -12.74
C ALA A 26 -18.20 -4.93 -14.17
N PRO A 27 -19.03 -4.74 -15.22
CA PRO A 27 -18.55 -4.60 -16.58
C PRO A 27 -17.51 -3.46 -16.68
N LEU A 28 -16.40 -3.73 -17.36
CA LEU A 28 -15.30 -2.78 -17.51
C LEU A 28 -14.79 -2.83 -18.95
N ARG A 29 -15.09 -1.76 -19.70
CA ARG A 29 -14.77 -1.61 -21.11
C ARG A 29 -13.78 -0.47 -21.30
N PRO A 30 -12.71 -0.64 -22.10
CA PRO A 30 -11.74 0.43 -22.38
C PRO A 30 -12.37 1.66 -23.04
N GLU A 31 -13.49 1.49 -23.72
CA GLU A 31 -14.19 2.57 -24.42
C GLU A 31 -15.06 3.41 -23.48
N THR A 32 -15.31 2.93 -22.26
CA THR A 32 -16.06 3.70 -21.26
C THR A 32 -15.14 4.80 -20.72
N PRO A 33 -15.51 6.08 -20.85
CA PRO A 33 -14.71 7.17 -20.31
C PRO A 33 -14.64 7.08 -18.78
N ASP A 34 -13.52 7.50 -18.22
CA ASP A 34 -13.40 7.65 -16.77
C ASP A 34 -14.43 8.67 -16.25
N PRO A 35 -14.91 8.51 -15.01
CA PRO A 35 -15.82 9.48 -14.40
C PRO A 35 -15.17 10.88 -14.35
N PRO A 36 -15.92 11.96 -14.68
CA PRO A 36 -15.44 13.34 -14.52
C PRO A 36 -14.96 13.62 -13.10
N THR A 37 -13.97 14.51 -12.97
CA THR A 37 -13.35 14.90 -11.69
C THR A 37 -14.35 15.44 -10.68
N GLU A 38 -15.38 16.13 -11.15
CA GLU A 38 -16.44 16.70 -10.31
C GLU A 38 -17.29 15.61 -9.65
N ILE A 39 -17.60 14.55 -10.40
CA ILE A 39 -18.34 13.38 -9.89
C ILE A 39 -17.50 12.61 -8.87
N LEU A 40 -16.20 12.43 -9.16
CA LEU A 40 -15.28 11.82 -8.22
C LEU A 40 -15.16 12.66 -6.94
N ARG A 41 -15.10 13.99 -7.06
CA ARG A 41 -15.04 14.89 -5.90
C ARG A 41 -16.26 14.74 -5.01
N SER A 42 -17.47 14.74 -5.57
CA SER A 42 -18.69 14.54 -4.77
C SER A 42 -18.76 13.14 -4.16
N THR A 43 -18.21 12.13 -4.84
CA THR A 43 -18.21 10.74 -4.37
C THR A 43 -17.21 10.50 -3.25
N ILE A 44 -16.02 11.08 -3.33
CA ILE A 44 -14.95 10.95 -2.32
C ILE A 44 -15.24 11.88 -1.12
N GLY A 45 -15.73 13.09 -1.39
CA GLY A 45 -15.96 14.13 -0.40
C GLY A 45 -14.68 14.69 0.21
N ASP A 46 -14.82 15.43 1.32
CA ASP A 46 -13.70 16.13 1.94
C ASP A 46 -12.77 15.20 2.73
N LEU A 47 -11.47 15.49 2.68
CA LEU A 47 -10.45 14.84 3.49
C LEU A 47 -10.61 15.23 4.96
N LYS A 48 -10.65 14.24 5.86
CA LYS A 48 -10.77 14.48 7.31
C LYS A 48 -9.44 14.35 8.02
N ARG A 49 -8.84 13.16 7.98
CA ARG A 49 -7.59 12.86 8.68
C ARG A 49 -6.88 11.64 8.11
N LYS A 50 -5.56 11.59 8.33
CA LYS A 50 -4.75 10.39 8.11
C LYS A 50 -5.07 9.32 9.15
N LEU A 51 -5.35 8.10 8.70
CA LEU A 51 -5.54 6.92 9.56
C LEU A 51 -4.22 6.19 9.82
N GLY A 52 -3.26 6.26 8.90
CA GLY A 52 -1.90 5.78 9.12
C GLY A 52 -1.25 5.15 7.89
N TYR A 53 -0.03 4.67 8.06
CA TYR A 53 0.68 3.87 7.07
C TYR A 53 0.22 2.41 7.13
N CYS A 54 0.02 1.81 5.96
CA CYS A 54 -0.36 0.41 5.85
C CYS A 54 0.02 -0.13 4.48
N ARG A 55 0.03 -1.46 4.35
CA ARG A 55 0.18 -2.14 3.05
C ARG A 55 -1.14 -2.77 2.63
N ALA A 56 -1.65 -2.37 1.46
CA ALA A 56 -2.85 -2.94 0.89
C ALA A 56 -2.52 -4.21 0.12
N VAL A 57 -3.08 -5.36 0.51
CA VAL A 57 -2.86 -6.63 -0.19
C VAL A 57 -3.68 -6.65 -1.48
N ARG A 58 -3.00 -6.72 -2.63
CA ARG A 58 -3.61 -6.72 -3.96
C ARG A 58 -3.15 -7.91 -4.79
N ARG A 59 -3.82 -8.10 -5.94
CA ARG A 59 -3.40 -9.09 -6.94
C ARG A 59 -2.10 -8.59 -7.60
N GLY A 60 -0.97 -9.12 -7.14
CA GLY A 60 0.37 -8.72 -7.58
C GLY A 60 1.34 -8.43 -6.44
N GLY A 61 0.84 -8.33 -5.20
CA GLY A 61 1.65 -8.04 -4.03
C GLY A 61 0.95 -7.09 -3.08
N ASP A 62 1.57 -6.87 -1.93
CA ASP A 62 1.21 -5.82 -1.01
C ASP A 62 1.78 -4.48 -1.46
N VAL A 63 0.94 -3.44 -1.48
CA VAL A 63 1.31 -2.10 -1.93
C VAL A 63 1.41 -1.20 -0.69
N PRO A 64 2.59 -0.68 -0.33
CA PRO A 64 2.71 0.27 0.77
C PRO A 64 2.05 1.60 0.41
N GLY A 65 1.41 2.20 1.40
CA GLY A 65 0.65 3.42 1.20
C GLY A 65 0.19 4.04 2.50
N THR A 66 -0.62 5.08 2.34
CA THR A 66 -1.25 5.80 3.44
C THR A 66 -2.76 5.72 3.27
N LEU A 67 -3.44 5.33 4.34
CA LEU A 67 -4.89 5.33 4.39
C LEU A 67 -5.40 6.62 5.04
N TYR A 68 -6.40 7.23 4.42
CA TYR A 68 -7.05 8.44 4.85
C TYR A 68 -8.54 8.22 5.06
N LEU A 69 -9.08 8.93 6.04
CA LEU A 69 -10.51 9.07 6.24
C LEU A 69 -11.02 10.29 5.47
N THR A 70 -12.09 10.11 4.74
CA THR A 70 -12.85 11.17 4.07
C THR A 70 -14.26 11.24 4.66
N THR A 71 -15.03 12.27 4.30
CA THR A 71 -16.46 12.36 4.65
C THR A 71 -17.29 11.20 4.12
N GLN A 72 -16.94 10.64 2.96
CA GLN A 72 -17.74 9.62 2.28
C GLN A 72 -17.14 8.21 2.35
N GLY A 73 -15.95 8.02 2.93
CA GLY A 73 -15.31 6.71 2.92
C GLY A 73 -13.83 6.71 3.28
N LEU A 74 -13.14 5.65 2.84
CA LEU A 74 -11.71 5.46 3.00
C LEU A 74 -10.99 5.70 1.67
N PHE A 75 -9.90 6.45 1.71
CA PHE A 75 -9.08 6.74 0.54
C PHE A 75 -7.65 6.26 0.78
N PHE A 76 -7.13 5.43 -0.11
CA PHE A 76 -5.78 4.90 -0.01
C PHE A 76 -4.90 5.49 -1.10
N ILE A 77 -3.69 5.90 -0.72
CA ILE A 77 -2.69 6.48 -1.62
C ILE A 77 -1.43 5.63 -1.54
N PRO A 78 -0.97 5.02 -2.65
CA PRO A 78 0.29 4.28 -2.66
C PRO A 78 1.47 5.25 -2.44
N HIS A 79 2.52 4.76 -1.78
CA HIS A 79 3.76 5.50 -1.65
C HIS A 79 4.45 5.62 -3.01
N ARG A 80 5.19 6.72 -3.23
CA ARG A 80 6.03 6.87 -4.42
C ARG A 80 7.23 5.93 -4.31
N MET A 81 7.50 5.19 -5.37
CA MET A 81 8.66 4.30 -5.45
C MET A 81 9.79 5.02 -6.17
N GLU A 82 10.96 5.08 -5.55
CA GLU A 82 12.20 5.47 -6.21
C GLU A 82 13.20 4.32 -6.09
N VAL A 83 13.84 3.97 -7.20
CA VAL A 83 14.89 2.94 -7.22
C VAL A 83 16.23 3.64 -7.16
N THR A 84 16.91 3.48 -6.03
CA THR A 84 18.23 4.06 -5.80
C THR A 84 19.27 2.93 -5.78
N LYS A 85 20.45 3.20 -6.32
CA LYS A 85 21.57 2.26 -6.24
C LYS A 85 22.32 2.51 -4.95
N GLU A 86 22.23 1.57 -4.00
CA GLU A 86 23.03 1.63 -2.78
C GLU A 86 24.25 0.71 -2.90
N GLU A 87 25.39 1.20 -2.40
CA GLU A 87 26.57 0.37 -2.19
C GLU A 87 26.39 -0.40 -0.88
N LEU A 88 25.94 -1.66 -0.99
CA LEU A 88 25.92 -2.56 0.15
C LEU A 88 27.34 -3.07 0.43
N GLU A 89 28.02 -2.46 1.40
CA GLU A 89 29.20 -3.04 2.01
C GLU A 89 28.77 -4.34 2.72
N HIS A 90 29.27 -5.47 2.23
CA HIS A 90 29.03 -6.72 2.94
C HIS A 90 29.71 -6.63 4.31
N PRO A 91 29.02 -6.95 5.43
CA PRO A 91 29.75 -7.31 6.64
C PRO A 91 30.72 -8.42 6.23
N PRO A 92 32.00 -8.36 6.61
CA PRO A 92 32.97 -9.38 6.23
C PRO A 92 32.34 -10.72 6.57
N ARG A 93 32.16 -11.59 5.56
CA ARG A 93 31.71 -12.97 5.80
C ARG A 93 32.65 -13.49 6.88
N LYS A 94 32.16 -13.65 8.11
CA LYS A 94 32.89 -14.32 9.18
C LYS A 94 33.01 -15.76 8.69
N SER A 95 34.05 -15.99 7.91
CA SER A 95 34.46 -17.29 7.44
C SER A 95 34.61 -18.14 8.68
N ILE A 96 33.94 -19.29 8.72
CA ILE A 96 34.01 -20.26 9.81
C ILE A 96 35.47 -20.68 10.11
N PHE A 97 36.40 -20.41 9.18
CA PHE A 97 37.84 -20.56 9.35
C PHE A 97 38.51 -19.60 10.36
N ILE A 98 37.84 -18.54 10.83
CA ILE A 98 38.38 -17.66 11.89
C ILE A 98 38.51 -18.41 13.23
N ILE A 99 37.81 -19.55 13.40
CA ILE A 99 37.91 -20.38 14.62
C ILE A 99 39.09 -21.38 14.55
N LEU A 100 39.83 -21.48 13.44
CA LEU A 100 40.99 -22.37 13.27
C LEU A 100 42.33 -21.62 13.04
N SER A 101 42.37 -20.30 13.23
CA SER A 101 43.52 -19.47 12.85
C SER A 101 44.68 -19.41 13.87
N GLU A 102 44.65 -20.21 14.94
CA GLU A 102 45.73 -20.19 15.95
C GLU A 102 47.06 -20.82 15.45
N MET A 103 47.10 -21.50 14.30
CA MET A 103 48.33 -22.15 13.80
C MET A 103 49.01 -21.50 12.58
N PHE A 104 48.42 -20.48 11.91
CA PHE A 104 48.98 -19.95 10.65
C PHE A 104 48.85 -18.43 10.50
N ILE A 105 49.42 -17.68 11.44
CA ILE A 105 49.33 -16.21 11.53
C ILE A 105 50.04 -15.42 10.39
N PRO A 106 51.20 -15.81 9.81
CA PRO A 106 51.90 -14.91 8.89
C PRO A 106 51.31 -14.85 7.47
N LEU A 107 50.52 -15.84 7.04
CA LEU A 107 49.93 -15.88 5.68
C LEU A 107 48.52 -15.26 5.58
N PHE A 108 47.84 -15.05 6.72
CA PHE A 108 46.46 -14.58 6.74
C PHE A 108 46.32 -13.10 6.34
N ASN A 109 47.35 -12.29 6.62
CA ASN A 109 47.37 -10.86 6.33
C ASN A 109 47.46 -10.52 4.83
N ILE A 110 47.94 -11.44 3.98
CA ILE A 110 48.00 -11.23 2.52
C ILE A 110 46.65 -11.57 1.87
N TYR A 111 45.92 -12.55 2.43
CA TYR A 111 44.62 -12.97 1.92
C TYR A 111 43.52 -11.93 2.16
N SER A 112 43.55 -11.21 3.30
CA SER A 112 42.58 -10.14 3.58
C SER A 112 42.72 -8.94 2.64
N TRP A 113 43.93 -8.64 2.17
CA TRP A 113 44.18 -7.56 1.20
C TRP A 113 43.74 -7.94 -0.22
N PHE A 114 43.90 -9.21 -0.63
CA PHE A 114 43.47 -9.68 -1.95
C PHE A 114 41.95 -9.93 -2.04
N MET A 115 41.29 -10.17 -0.90
CA MET A 115 39.83 -10.22 -0.76
C MET A 115 39.20 -8.83 -0.57
N SER A 116 39.73 -7.80 -1.24
CA SER A 116 39.09 -6.49 -1.33
C SER A 116 37.65 -6.67 -1.80
N SER A 117 36.73 -6.45 -0.85
CA SER A 117 35.30 -6.64 -1.01
C SER A 117 34.81 -6.02 -2.32
N ARG A 118 34.28 -6.85 -3.22
CA ARG A 118 33.60 -6.35 -4.42
C ARG A 118 32.35 -5.61 -3.97
N LYS A 119 32.42 -4.28 -3.93
CA LYS A 119 31.25 -3.42 -3.79
C LYS A 119 30.32 -3.74 -4.96
N ARG A 120 29.14 -4.30 -4.67
CA ARG A 120 28.06 -4.43 -5.65
C ARG A 120 27.05 -3.35 -5.36
N LEU A 121 26.73 -2.58 -6.40
CA LEU A 121 25.56 -1.72 -6.40
C LEU A 121 24.34 -2.64 -6.40
N VAL A 122 23.49 -2.52 -5.38
CA VAL A 122 22.20 -3.19 -5.31
C VAL A 122 21.14 -2.12 -5.53
N ASP A 123 20.19 -2.41 -6.41
CA ASP A 123 19.01 -1.57 -6.56
C ASP A 123 18.14 -1.73 -5.31
N VAL A 124 17.98 -0.65 -4.54
CA VAL A 124 17.13 -0.57 -3.35
C VAL A 124 15.93 0.30 -3.71
N THR A 125 14.74 -0.26 -3.56
CA THR A 125 13.49 0.48 -3.75
C THR A 125 13.12 1.19 -2.45
N ILE A 126 13.08 2.52 -2.49
CA ILE A 126 12.68 3.38 -1.38
C ILE A 126 11.23 3.82 -1.63
N PHE A 127 10.41 3.80 -0.57
CA PHE A 127 9.00 4.20 -0.62
C PHE A 127 8.81 5.51 0.14
N TYR A 128 8.35 6.55 -0.56
CA TYR A 128 8.07 7.86 0.03
C TYR A 128 6.58 8.07 0.24
N PRO A 129 6.13 8.36 1.48
CA PRO A 129 4.73 8.62 1.75
C PRO A 129 4.27 9.94 1.12
N ILE A 130 3.09 9.91 0.51
CA ILE A 130 2.37 11.13 0.11
C ILE A 130 1.54 11.57 1.30
N LEU A 131 1.97 12.66 1.94
CA LEU A 131 1.29 13.25 3.09
C LEU A 131 0.34 14.35 2.62
N LEU A 132 -0.93 14.22 2.99
CA LEU A 132 -1.97 15.20 2.70
C LEU A 132 -2.46 15.85 3.98
N LEU A 133 -2.68 17.16 3.90
CA LEU A 133 -3.40 17.97 4.87
C LEU A 133 -4.88 18.05 4.47
N PRO A 134 -5.80 18.36 5.40
CA PRO A 134 -7.23 18.50 5.08
C PRO A 134 -7.51 19.47 3.92
N GLU A 135 -6.69 20.53 3.79
CA GLU A 135 -6.81 21.49 2.69
C GLU A 135 -6.56 20.88 1.29
N ASP A 136 -5.83 19.77 1.22
CA ASP A 136 -5.52 19.06 -0.02
C ASP A 136 -6.67 18.17 -0.53
N GLY A 137 -7.78 18.10 0.21
CA GLY A 137 -8.98 17.34 -0.16
C GLY A 137 -9.45 17.52 -1.62
N PRO A 138 -9.43 18.74 -2.19
CA PRO A 138 -9.78 18.95 -3.60
C PRO A 138 -8.90 18.21 -4.61
N MET A 139 -7.70 17.73 -4.23
CA MET A 139 -6.77 17.00 -5.10
C MET A 139 -7.04 15.49 -5.16
N LEU A 140 -7.89 14.94 -4.27
CA LEU A 140 -8.15 13.50 -4.20
C LEU A 140 -8.64 12.88 -5.52
N PRO A 141 -9.54 13.51 -6.30
CA PRO A 141 -9.94 13.00 -7.62
C PRO A 141 -8.76 12.86 -8.58
N GLN A 142 -7.92 13.89 -8.69
CA GLN A 142 -6.74 13.85 -9.55
C GLN A 142 -5.75 12.79 -9.07
N LEU A 143 -5.55 12.64 -7.75
CA LEU A 143 -4.70 11.58 -7.20
C LEU A 143 -5.24 10.19 -7.52
N LEU A 144 -6.57 9.98 -7.44
CA LEU A 144 -7.19 8.73 -7.86
C LEU A 144 -6.95 8.47 -9.35
N MET A 145 -7.08 9.48 -10.22
CA MET A 145 -6.92 9.32 -11.67
C MET A 145 -5.46 9.17 -12.13
N SER A 146 -4.50 9.71 -11.38
CA SER A 146 -3.09 9.77 -11.79
C SER A 146 -2.19 8.70 -11.16
N ASN A 147 -2.64 8.03 -10.10
CA ASN A 147 -1.83 7.07 -9.35
C ASN A 147 -2.42 5.66 -9.43
N PRO A 148 -1.91 4.81 -10.34
CA PRO A 148 -2.24 3.40 -10.36
C PRO A 148 -1.91 2.77 -9.00
N GLY A 149 -2.94 2.23 -8.33
CA GLY A 149 -2.83 1.69 -6.97
C GLY A 149 -3.53 2.54 -5.91
N ALA A 150 -3.85 3.81 -6.20
CA ALA A 150 -4.80 4.56 -5.39
C ALA A 150 -6.21 3.97 -5.53
N PHE A 151 -6.99 4.06 -4.47
CA PHE A 151 -8.38 3.61 -4.50
C PHE A 151 -9.24 4.31 -3.46
N PHE A 152 -10.55 4.28 -3.70
CA PHE A 152 -11.56 4.77 -2.77
C PHE A 152 -12.55 3.67 -2.41
N ILE A 153 -12.89 3.57 -1.12
CA ILE A 153 -13.95 2.69 -0.61
C ILE A 153 -15.03 3.57 0.01
N PRO A 154 -16.17 3.73 -0.68
CA PRO A 154 -17.34 4.38 -0.10
C PRO A 154 -17.76 3.74 1.22
N ARG A 155 -18.14 4.56 2.21
CA ARG A 155 -18.53 4.14 3.56
C ARG A 155 -19.74 3.20 3.53
N ASP A 156 -20.73 3.49 2.70
CA ASP A 156 -21.93 2.66 2.49
C ASP A 156 -21.60 1.26 1.92
N ARG A 157 -20.39 1.08 1.38
CA ARG A 157 -19.89 -0.21 0.92
C ARG A 157 -19.07 -0.96 1.94
N VAL A 158 -18.78 -0.38 3.11
CA VAL A 158 -18.08 -1.09 4.20
C VAL A 158 -19.11 -1.75 5.11
N ARG A 159 -19.11 -3.09 5.16
CA ARG A 159 -19.99 -3.87 6.03
C ARG A 159 -19.41 -4.03 7.43
N ALA A 160 -18.12 -4.34 7.51
CA ALA A 160 -17.41 -4.56 8.75
C ALA A 160 -15.91 -4.28 8.59
N MET A 161 -15.27 -3.96 9.71
CA MET A 161 -13.82 -3.91 9.84
C MET A 161 -13.40 -4.90 10.91
N LEU A 162 -12.65 -5.93 10.52
CA LEU A 162 -12.24 -7.04 11.37
C LEU A 162 -10.73 -7.02 11.55
N TYR A 163 -10.26 -7.31 12.75
CA TYR A 163 -8.83 -7.44 13.03
C TYR A 163 -8.51 -8.86 13.46
N THR A 164 -7.69 -9.55 12.67
CA THR A 164 -7.35 -10.97 12.90
C THR A 164 -5.89 -11.22 12.53
N ARG A 165 -5.12 -11.81 13.45
CA ARG A 165 -3.70 -12.21 13.24
C ARG A 165 -2.83 -11.08 12.66
N GLY A 166 -2.95 -9.86 13.20
CA GLY A 166 -2.11 -8.73 12.77
C GLY A 166 -2.54 -8.08 11.45
N LYS A 167 -3.77 -8.33 10.99
CA LYS A 167 -4.29 -7.82 9.72
C LYS A 167 -5.68 -7.25 9.90
N TRP A 168 -5.92 -6.14 9.23
CA TRP A 168 -7.24 -5.54 9.12
C TRP A 168 -7.91 -6.02 7.84
N THR A 169 -9.12 -6.55 7.95
CA THR A 169 -9.97 -6.91 6.82
C THR A 169 -11.17 -5.99 6.80
N ILE A 170 -11.35 -5.28 5.68
CA ILE A 170 -12.52 -4.46 5.41
C ILE A 170 -13.45 -5.29 4.52
N ASP A 171 -14.50 -5.82 5.12
CA ASP A 171 -15.59 -6.52 4.43
C ASP A 171 -16.41 -5.50 3.64
N ARG A 172 -16.61 -5.80 2.35
CA ARG A 172 -17.28 -4.90 1.43
C ARG A 172 -18.59 -5.48 0.93
N SER A 173 -19.62 -4.63 0.82
CA SER A 173 -20.92 -5.05 0.27
C SER A 173 -20.86 -5.45 -1.20
N ARG A 174 -19.87 -4.91 -1.92
CA ARG A 174 -19.55 -5.25 -3.30
C ARG A 174 -18.06 -5.48 -3.46
N GLY A 175 -17.72 -6.60 -4.09
CA GLY A 175 -16.36 -6.99 -4.42
C GLY A 175 -15.64 -7.74 -3.30
N LYS A 176 -14.35 -8.00 -3.52
CA LYS A 176 -13.51 -8.77 -2.60
C LYS A 176 -13.24 -8.01 -1.30
N ASP A 177 -12.90 -8.70 -0.22
CA ASP A 177 -12.46 -7.99 0.99
C ASP A 177 -11.13 -7.28 0.75
N LEU A 178 -10.97 -6.09 1.33
CA LEU A 178 -9.66 -5.42 1.35
C LEU A 178 -8.90 -5.84 2.60
N VAL A 179 -7.71 -6.38 2.42
CA VAL A 179 -6.79 -6.69 3.52
C VAL A 179 -5.72 -5.62 3.60
N LEU A 180 -5.55 -5.07 4.80
CA LEU A 180 -4.54 -4.09 5.17
C LEU A 180 -3.60 -4.71 6.20
N LEU A 181 -2.30 -4.62 5.92
CA LEU A 181 -1.24 -4.97 6.87
C LEU A 181 -0.76 -3.70 7.54
N GLU A 182 -0.62 -3.73 8.86
CA GLU A 182 -0.06 -2.60 9.61
C GLU A 182 1.40 -2.37 9.23
N ASP A 183 1.78 -1.11 9.14
CA ASP A 183 3.18 -0.72 9.01
C ASP A 183 3.85 -0.76 10.40
N PRO A 184 4.97 -1.48 10.58
CA PRO A 184 5.63 -1.60 11.88
C PRO A 184 6.09 -0.25 12.47
N GLU A 185 6.26 0.78 11.63
CA GLU A 185 6.64 2.12 12.07
C GLU A 185 5.44 2.95 12.56
N ASP A 186 4.21 2.61 12.17
CA ASP A 186 2.98 3.32 12.55
C ASP A 186 2.15 2.56 13.59
N ARG A 187 2.63 2.55 14.84
CA ARG A 187 1.98 1.86 15.97
C ARG A 187 0.57 2.36 16.30
N GLN A 188 0.19 3.54 15.81
CA GLN A 188 -1.12 4.15 16.07
C GLN A 188 -2.14 3.83 14.98
N PHE A 189 -1.76 3.10 13.92
CA PHE A 189 -2.68 2.77 12.84
C PHE A 189 -3.85 1.92 13.35
N SER A 190 -3.57 0.81 14.06
CA SER A 190 -4.62 -0.06 14.58
C SER A 190 -5.56 0.64 15.57
N GLU A 191 -5.04 1.52 16.43
CA GLU A 191 -5.84 2.30 17.37
C GLU A 191 -6.81 3.24 16.63
N ARG A 192 -6.34 3.98 15.62
CA ARG A 192 -7.16 4.90 14.83
C ARG A 192 -8.23 4.19 14.01
N ILE A 193 -7.96 2.97 13.51
CA ILE A 193 -8.97 2.15 12.83
C ILE A 193 -10.01 1.61 13.82
N LEU A 194 -9.59 1.20 15.02
CA LEU A 194 -10.50 0.79 16.09
C LEU A 194 -11.43 1.93 16.51
N GLU A 195 -10.88 3.14 16.72
CA GLU A 195 -11.66 4.35 16.99
C GLU A 195 -12.69 4.60 15.89
N LEU A 196 -12.26 4.56 14.62
CA LEU A 196 -13.12 4.77 13.48
C LEU A 196 -14.28 3.78 13.48
N ARG A 197 -13.99 2.49 13.60
CA ARG A 197 -14.98 1.41 13.67
C ARG A 197 -16.01 1.64 14.78
N ASN A 198 -15.60 2.21 15.91
CA ASN A 198 -16.45 2.43 17.06
C ASN A 198 -17.34 3.68 16.95
N THR A 199 -17.14 4.53 15.94
CA THR A 199 -18.01 5.68 15.67
C THR A 199 -19.36 5.25 15.11
N VAL A 200 -20.42 6.00 15.42
CA VAL A 200 -21.81 5.64 15.04
C VAL A 200 -21.96 5.46 13.52
N GLU A 201 -21.28 6.28 12.73
CA GLU A 201 -21.36 6.25 11.26
C GLU A 201 -20.75 4.98 10.62
N TRP A 202 -19.85 4.31 11.35
CA TRP A 202 -19.09 3.16 10.86
C TRP A 202 -19.44 1.86 11.58
N ARG A 203 -20.33 1.93 12.58
CA ARG A 203 -20.94 0.74 13.15
C ARG A 203 -21.86 0.14 12.10
N SER A 204 -21.59 -1.10 11.74
CA SER A 204 -22.52 -1.89 10.95
C SER A 204 -23.89 -1.83 11.64
N PRO A 205 -24.97 -1.41 10.96
CA PRO A 205 -26.30 -1.66 11.48
C PRO A 205 -26.40 -3.18 11.56
N LEU A 206 -26.32 -3.70 12.79
CA LEU A 206 -26.28 -5.12 13.08
C LEU A 206 -27.29 -5.83 12.18
N SER A 207 -26.79 -6.74 11.36
CA SER A 207 -27.57 -7.76 10.68
C SER A 207 -28.32 -8.55 11.75
N HIS A 208 -29.54 -8.09 12.05
CA HIS A 208 -30.59 -8.87 12.69
C HIS A 208 -31.13 -9.90 11.72
#